data_AF-A0AA36JYS8-F1
#
_entry.id   AF-A0AA36JYS8-F1
#
_cell.length_a   1.000
_cell.length_b   1.000
_cell.length_c   1.000
_cell.angle_alpha   90.00
_cell.angle_beta   90.00
_cell.angle_gamma   90.00
#
_symmetry.space_group_name_H-M   'P 1'
#
loop_
_entity.id
_entity.type
_entity.pdbx_description
1 polymer ?
#
loop_
_entity_poly.entity_id
_entity_poly.type
_entity_poly.pdbx_seq_one_letter_code
_entity_poly.pdbx_strand_id
1 'polypeptide(L)'
;MIKFYGIEIVNDKTGETYRPVYPFAEYENRAVLVEFVELYEKELLDFYINGWNYSFGTFVHEDRENDTKDKFRDSWFKKGVVFY
;
A
#
# COMPACT_ATOMS: atom_id res chain seq x y z
N MET A 1 -16.78 -9.01 -14.93
CA MET A 1 -16.43 -7.64 -14.48
C MET A 1 -15.44 -7.78 -13.35
N ILE A 2 -14.22 -7.26 -13.52
CA ILE A 2 -13.18 -7.31 -12.47
C ILE A 2 -13.43 -6.15 -11.51
N LYS A 3 -13.37 -6.40 -10.20
CA LYS A 3 -13.59 -5.40 -9.14
C LYS A 3 -12.37 -5.35 -8.24
N PHE A 4 -11.90 -4.15 -7.94
CA PHE A 4 -10.80 -3.90 -7.02
C PHE A 4 -11.28 -3.12 -5.80
N TYR A 5 -10.60 -3.33 -4.69
CA TYR A 5 -10.74 -2.60 -3.44
C TYR A 5 -9.42 -1.88 -3.20
N GLY A 6 -9.49 -0.60 -2.86
CA GLY A 6 -8.35 0.22 -2.45
C GLY A 6 -8.63 0.84 -1.10
N ILE A 7 -7.71 1.68 -0.65
CA ILE A 7 -7.84 2.39 0.63
C ILE A 7 -8.34 3.82 0.42
N GLU A 8 -8.86 4.38 1.50
CA GLU A 8 -9.23 5.77 1.62
C GLU A 8 -8.57 6.33 2.88
N ILE A 9 -7.90 7.46 2.76
CA ILE A 9 -7.23 8.16 3.86
C ILE A 9 -8.10 9.35 4.23
N VAL A 10 -8.58 9.36 5.47
CA VAL A 10 -9.44 10.41 5.99
C VAL A 10 -8.63 11.26 6.95
N ASN A 11 -8.60 12.57 6.71
CA ASN A 11 -8.03 13.53 7.65
C ASN A 11 -9.12 13.94 8.65
N ASP A 12 -9.08 13.38 9.86
CA ASP A 12 -10.08 13.64 10.90
C ASP A 12 -10.19 15.12 11.32
N LYS A 13 -9.15 15.93 11.07
CA LYS A 13 -9.15 17.36 11.44
C LYS A 13 -9.82 18.23 10.38
N THR A 14 -9.61 17.93 9.10
CA THR A 14 -10.14 18.73 7.99
C THR A 14 -11.39 18.13 7.35
N GLY A 15 -11.65 16.84 7.59
CA GLY A 15 -12.67 16.06 6.91
C GLY A 15 -12.30 15.69 5.46
N GLU A 16 -11.08 16.02 5.01
CA GLU A 16 -10.63 15.73 3.65
C GLU A 16 -10.40 14.24 3.47
N THR A 17 -10.68 13.76 2.27
CA THR A 17 -10.62 12.36 1.90
C THR A 17 -9.73 12.18 0.69
N TYR A 18 -8.69 11.36 0.84
CA TYR A 18 -7.71 11.06 -0.21
C TYR A 18 -7.83 9.59 -0.60
N ARG A 19 -7.83 9.32 -1.90
CA ARG A 19 -7.93 7.96 -2.44
C ARG A 19 -6.66 7.65 -3.22
N PRO A 20 -5.60 7.17 -2.56
CA PRO A 20 -4.38 6.81 -3.26
C PRO A 20 -4.67 5.68 -4.25
N VAL A 21 -3.91 5.63 -5.34
CA VAL A 21 -4.06 4.61 -6.39
C VAL A 21 -3.70 3.21 -5.86
N TYR A 22 -2.86 3.14 -4.84
CA TYR A 22 -2.38 1.92 -4.19
C TYR A 22 -2.47 2.08 -2.66
N PRO A 23 -2.36 1.00 -1.87
CA PRO A 23 -2.47 -0.39 -2.30
C PRO A 23 -3.89 -0.73 -2.74
N PHE A 24 -4.02 -1.72 -3.62
CA PHE A 24 -5.32 -2.31 -3.97
C PHE A 24 -5.24 -3.84 -4.07
N ALA A 25 -6.38 -4.51 -3.93
CA ALA A 25 -6.53 -5.94 -4.15
C ALA A 25 -7.83 -6.23 -4.92
N GLU A 26 -7.90 -7.39 -5.54
CA GLU A 26 -9.18 -7.88 -6.08
C GLU A 26 -10.22 -8.05 -4.97
N TYR A 27 -11.50 -7.85 -5.30
CA TYR A 27 -12.58 -7.92 -4.31
C TYR A 27 -12.62 -9.23 -3.52
N GLU A 28 -12.33 -10.34 -4.17
CA GLU A 28 -12.29 -11.67 -3.57
C GLU A 28 -11.15 -11.80 -2.54
N ASN A 29 -10.07 -11.04 -2.73
CA ASN A 29 -8.88 -11.01 -1.88
C ASN A 29 -8.84 -9.81 -0.92
N ARG A 30 -9.97 -9.11 -0.71
CA ARG A 30 -10.02 -7.90 0.14
C ARG A 30 -9.44 -8.10 1.54
N ALA A 31 -9.54 -9.30 2.11
CA ALA A 31 -9.00 -9.61 3.43
C ALA A 31 -7.47 -9.47 3.48
N VAL A 32 -6.79 -9.77 2.37
CA VAL A 32 -5.34 -9.61 2.25
C VAL A 32 -4.94 -8.13 2.21
N LEU A 33 -5.77 -7.28 1.58
CA LEU A 33 -5.55 -5.83 1.64
C LEU A 33 -5.69 -5.29 3.06
N VAL A 34 -6.67 -5.81 3.83
CA VAL A 34 -6.81 -5.46 5.25
C VAL A 34 -5.58 -5.88 6.04
N GLU A 35 -5.11 -7.13 5.87
CA GLU A 35 -3.86 -7.62 6.50
C GLU A 35 -2.67 -6.71 6.16
N PHE A 36 -2.54 -6.32 4.88
CA PHE A 36 -1.47 -5.41 4.44
C PHE A 36 -1.55 -4.05 5.13
N VAL A 37 -2.74 -3.46 5.21
CA VAL A 37 -2.95 -2.16 5.86
C VAL A 37 -2.69 -2.25 7.35
N GLU A 38 -3.18 -3.28 8.04
CA GLU A 38 -2.94 -3.48 9.48
C GLU A 38 -1.45 -3.63 9.80
N LEU A 39 -0.68 -4.28 8.92
CA LEU A 39 0.75 -4.47 9.14
C LEU A 39 1.58 -3.20 8.88
N TYR A 40 1.12 -2.33 7.98
CA TYR A 40 1.89 -1.19 7.48
C TYR A 40 1.19 0.16 7.64
N GLU A 41 0.20 0.27 8.52
CA GLU A 41 -0.64 1.47 8.65
C GLU A 41 0.19 2.73 8.87
N LYS A 42 1.16 2.67 9.80
CA LYS A 42 2.02 3.80 10.14
C LYS A 42 2.88 4.22 8.95
N GLU A 43 3.49 3.24 8.28
CA GLU A 43 4.34 3.44 7.12
C GLU A 43 3.54 4.01 5.94
N LEU A 44 2.34 3.50 5.68
CA LEU A 44 1.46 3.99 4.62
C LEU A 44 1.08 5.45 4.88
N LEU A 45 0.69 5.79 6.10
CA LEU A 45 0.33 7.16 6.46
C LEU A 45 1.52 8.11 6.29
N ASP A 46 2.70 7.74 6.78
CA ASP A 46 3.91 8.55 6.63
C ASP A 46 4.27 8.73 5.14
N PHE A 47 4.19 7.64 4.36
CA PHE A 47 4.44 7.65 2.93
C PHE A 47 3.52 8.61 2.16
N TYR A 48 2.21 8.53 2.40
CA TYR A 48 1.25 9.37 1.67
C TYR A 48 1.26 10.84 2.12
N ILE A 49 1.48 11.11 3.41
CA ILE A 49 1.57 12.48 3.94
C ILE A 49 2.76 13.22 3.33
N ASN A 50 3.90 12.55 3.19
CA ASN A 50 5.11 13.17 2.66
C ASN A 50 5.16 13.21 1.12
N GLY A 51 4.26 12.51 0.43
CA GLY A 51 4.12 12.57 -1.03
C GLY A 51 5.39 12.14 -1.78
N TRP A 52 6.10 11.13 -1.27
CA TRP A 52 7.33 10.67 -1.90
C TRP A 52 7.12 10.12 -3.32
N ASN A 53 8.13 10.27 -4.15
CA ASN A 53 8.09 9.94 -5.58
C ASN A 53 8.71 8.58 -5.93
N TYR A 54 8.98 7.74 -4.92
CA TYR A 54 9.54 6.40 -5.08
C TYR A 54 8.59 5.34 -4.52
N SER A 55 8.82 4.06 -4.81
CA SER A 55 7.96 2.95 -4.39
C SER A 55 7.85 2.81 -2.87
N PHE A 56 6.66 2.50 -2.35
CA PHE A 56 6.41 2.13 -0.96
C PHE A 56 7.32 0.97 -0.52
N GLY A 57 7.59 0.01 -1.41
CA GLY A 57 8.54 -1.07 -1.11
C GLY A 57 9.97 -0.57 -0.80
N THR A 58 10.40 0.53 -1.44
CA THR A 58 11.68 1.18 -1.15
C THR A 58 11.61 2.00 0.13
N PHE A 59 10.44 2.52 0.48
CA PHE A 59 10.24 3.20 1.76
C PHE A 59 10.37 2.24 2.95
N VAL A 60 9.73 1.08 2.89
CA VAL A 60 9.75 0.09 3.98
C VAL A 60 11.11 -0.60 4.11
N HIS A 61 11.77 -0.87 2.98
CA HIS A 61 13.07 -1.54 2.95
C HIS A 61 14.09 -0.60 2.32
N GLU A 62 14.60 0.36 3.11
CA GLU A 62 15.57 1.44 2.74
C GLU A 62 16.75 1.01 1.84
N ASP A 63 16.99 -0.29 1.73
CA ASP A 63 18.00 -0.91 0.91
C ASP A 63 17.65 -0.87 -0.59
N ARG A 64 18.32 0.02 -1.31
CA ARG A 64 18.18 0.20 -2.77
C ARG A 64 18.98 -0.80 -3.58
N GLU A 65 19.93 -1.51 -2.94
CA GLU A 65 20.91 -2.37 -3.61
C GLU A 65 20.57 -3.87 -3.53
N ASN A 66 19.69 -4.27 -2.60
CA ASN A 66 19.26 -5.67 -2.45
C ASN A 66 17.86 -5.92 -3.03
N ASP A 67 17.64 -7.13 -3.58
CA ASP A 67 16.35 -7.65 -4.08
C ASP A 67 15.23 -7.69 -3.01
N THR A 68 15.46 -7.17 -1.81
CA THR A 68 14.54 -7.20 -0.67
C THR A 68 13.23 -6.49 -0.99
N LYS A 69 13.26 -5.32 -1.65
CA LYS A 69 12.04 -4.60 -2.06
C LYS A 69 11.22 -5.38 -3.10
N ASP A 70 11.90 -6.06 -4.01
CA ASP A 70 11.25 -6.81 -5.09
C ASP A 70 10.66 -8.11 -4.53
N LYS A 71 11.37 -8.79 -3.62
CA LYS A 71 10.83 -9.93 -2.87
C LYS A 71 9.64 -9.53 -2.00
N PHE A 72 9.71 -8.36 -1.36
CA PHE A 72 8.62 -7.81 -0.58
C PHE A 72 7.38 -7.58 -1.45
N ARG A 73 7.52 -6.84 -2.55
CA ARG A 73 6.43 -6.61 -3.51
C ARG A 73 5.89 -7.91 -4.08
N ASP A 74 6.76 -8.81 -4.51
CA ASP A 74 6.36 -10.10 -5.09
C ASP A 74 5.64 -10.99 -4.08
N SER A 75 6.00 -10.94 -2.80
CA SER A 75 5.34 -11.71 -1.74
C SER A 75 3.88 -11.29 -1.57
N TRP A 76 3.60 -9.99 -1.64
CA TRP A 76 2.25 -9.43 -1.54
C TRP A 76 1.47 -9.53 -2.83
N PHE A 77 2.13 -9.37 -3.97
CA PHE A 77 1.52 -9.59 -5.28
C PHE A 77 1.00 -11.02 -5.42
N LYS A 78 1.75 -12.01 -4.96
CA LYS A 78 1.31 -13.42 -4.92
C LYS A 78 0.11 -13.66 -4.02
N LYS A 79 -0.11 -12.82 -2.99
CA LYS A 79 -1.30 -12.84 -2.15
C LYS A 79 -2.46 -12.01 -2.73
N GLY A 80 -2.24 -11.27 -3.82
CA GLY A 80 -3.26 -10.47 -4.51
C GLY A 80 -3.28 -8.98 -4.15
N VAL A 81 -2.23 -8.46 -3.48
CA VAL A 81 -2.09 -7.02 -3.20
C VAL A 81 -1.13 -6.39 -4.21
N VAL A 82 -1.56 -5.30 -4.83
CA VAL A 82 -0.74 -4.50 -5.72
C VAL A 82 -0.43 -3.17 -5.05
N PHE A 83 0.84 -2.81 -5.02
CA PHE A 83 1.29 -1.49 -4.60
C PHE A 83 2.53 -1.07 -5.38
N TYR A 84 2.78 0.25 -5.38
CA TYR A 84 4.01 0.85 -5.88
C TYR A 84 4.85 1.26 -4.70
#